data_AF-A0A3N5FYC5-F1
#
_entry.id   AF-A0A3N5FYC5-F1
#
_cell.length_a   1.000
_cell.length_b   1.000
_cell.length_c   1.000
_cell.angle_alpha   90.00
_cell.angle_beta   90.00
_cell.angle_gamma   90.00
#
_symmetry.space_group_name_H-M   'P 1'
#
loop_
_entity.id
_entity.type
_entity.pdbx_description
1 polymer ?
#
loop_
_entity_poly.entity_id
_entity_poly.type
_entity_poly.pdbx_seq_one_letter_code
_entity_poly.pdbx_strand_id
1 'polypeptide(L)'
;MCGVRSARCVKVRTPHYSHPSFALHLSMNSPAIQIHQQLLEFYGEPLWRNPLPPVDELVSTILSQNTNDTNRDRAFNALRAGFPTWESVRDASAAEVVECIRVAGLANQKGPRIQQVLNQITGERG
;
A
#
# COMPACT_ATOMS: atom_id res chain seq x y z
N MET A 1 6.81 1.00 -38.13
CA MET A 1 6.76 2.40 -37.67
C MET A 1 5.89 2.47 -36.43
N CYS A 2 6.48 2.59 -35.24
CA CYS A 2 5.73 2.92 -34.02
C CYS A 2 6.52 4.01 -33.31
N GLY A 3 5.96 5.21 -33.27
CA GLY A 3 6.63 6.43 -32.89
C GLY A 3 6.76 6.58 -31.37
N VAL A 4 8.00 6.78 -30.91
CA VAL A 4 8.31 7.17 -29.54
C VAL A 4 7.80 8.60 -29.34
N ARG A 5 6.65 8.74 -28.68
CA ARG A 5 6.14 10.06 -28.27
C ARG A 5 6.96 10.54 -27.08
N SER A 6 7.64 11.67 -27.29
CA SER A 6 8.35 12.45 -26.28
C SER A 6 7.47 12.66 -25.04
N ALA A 7 7.78 11.95 -23.96
CA ALA A 7 7.22 12.21 -22.65
C ALA A 7 7.94 13.42 -22.07
N ARG A 8 7.23 14.54 -22.09
CA ARG A 8 7.63 15.80 -21.48
C ARG A 8 7.94 15.54 -20.00
N CYS A 9 9.18 15.78 -19.60
CA CYS A 9 9.66 15.67 -18.23
C CYS A 9 8.77 16.51 -17.30
N VAL A 10 7.84 15.86 -16.58
CA VAL A 10 7.17 16.52 -15.47
C VAL A 10 8.18 16.55 -14.34
N LYS A 11 8.82 17.72 -14.20
CA LYS A 11 9.72 18.06 -13.09
C LYS A 11 9.03 17.64 -11.79
N VAL A 12 9.56 16.62 -11.14
CA VAL A 12 9.12 16.22 -9.80
C VAL A 12 9.26 17.45 -8.91
N ARG A 13 8.14 17.99 -8.42
CA ARG A 13 8.15 19.06 -7.42
C ARG A 13 8.79 18.48 -6.17
N THR A 14 10.02 18.90 -5.88
CA THR A 14 10.67 18.64 -4.60
C THR A 14 9.83 19.27 -3.48
N PRO A 15 9.48 18.54 -2.42
CA PRO A 15 8.76 19.12 -1.30
C PRO A 15 9.64 20.14 -0.58
N HIS A 16 9.12 21.37 -0.44
CA HIS A 16 9.82 22.47 0.23
C HIS A 16 9.69 22.28 1.74
N TYR A 17 10.61 21.52 2.35
CA TYR A 17 10.66 21.36 3.80
C TYR A 17 11.53 22.47 4.41
N SER A 18 10.87 23.45 5.02
CA SER A 18 11.49 24.55 5.76
C SER A 18 11.70 24.15 7.23
N HIS A 19 12.60 23.21 7.50
CA HIS A 19 13.05 22.92 8.88
C HIS A 19 14.58 22.97 8.97
N PRO A 20 15.16 23.92 9.74
CA PRO A 20 16.59 24.03 9.90
C PRO A 20 17.04 23.18 11.08
N SER A 21 17.47 21.93 10.84
CA SER A 21 18.48 21.20 11.62
C SER A 21 18.39 19.71 11.29
N PHE A 22 18.89 19.31 10.12
CA PHE A 22 19.46 17.99 9.85
C PHE A 22 19.96 18.04 8.40
N ALA A 23 21.04 18.79 8.17
CA ALA A 23 21.80 18.64 6.94
C ALA A 23 22.55 17.31 7.04
N LEU A 24 21.89 16.20 6.70
CA LEU A 24 22.55 14.93 6.47
C LEU A 24 23.42 15.13 5.22
N HIS A 25 24.70 15.44 5.42
CA HIS A 25 25.66 15.38 4.33
C HIS A 25 25.89 13.90 4.01
N LEU A 26 25.02 13.35 3.17
CA LEU A 26 25.20 12.04 2.56
C LEU A 26 26.45 12.11 1.68
N SER A 27 27.58 11.70 2.24
CA SER A 27 28.80 11.46 1.45
C SER A 27 28.45 10.48 0.34
N MET A 28 28.73 10.85 -0.91
CA MET A 28 28.56 9.98 -2.09
C MET A 28 29.33 8.65 -1.97
N ASN A 29 30.25 8.55 -1.00
CA ASN A 29 31.02 7.35 -0.69
C ASN A 29 30.42 6.50 0.45
N SER A 30 29.22 6.80 0.94
CA SER A 30 28.57 5.96 1.95
C SER A 30 28.19 4.58 1.37
N PRO A 31 28.33 3.50 2.14
CA PRO A 31 27.92 2.16 1.68
C PRO A 31 26.45 2.10 1.23
N ALA A 32 25.56 2.87 1.87
CA ALA A 32 24.14 2.91 1.51
C ALA A 32 23.91 3.43 0.08
N ILE A 33 24.66 4.45 -0.35
CA ILE A 33 24.56 4.99 -1.72
C ILE A 33 25.10 4.00 -2.74
N GLN A 34 26.22 3.33 -2.44
CA GLN A 34 26.80 2.32 -3.33
C GLN A 34 25.85 1.13 -3.51
N ILE A 35 25.25 0.63 -2.41
CA ILE A 35 24.24 -0.43 -2.47
C ILE A 35 23.03 0.03 -3.29
N HIS A 36 22.54 1.25 -3.05
CA HIS A 36 21.41 1.80 -3.82
C HIS A 36 21.70 1.85 -5.33
N GLN A 37 22.90 2.32 -5.73
CA GLN A 37 23.32 2.35 -7.13
C GLN A 37 23.40 0.96 -7.74
N GLN A 38 23.98 -0.03 -7.03
CA GLN A 38 24.05 -1.41 -7.50
C GLN A 38 22.66 -2.04 -7.68
N LEU A 39 21.73 -1.74 -6.77
CA LEU A 39 20.34 -2.20 -6.89
C LEU A 39 19.64 -1.56 -8.09
N LEU A 40 19.87 -0.25 -8.34
CA LEU A 40 19.32 0.43 -9.53
C LEU A 40 19.92 -0.10 -10.83
N GLU A 41 21.21 -0.41 -10.86
CA GLU A 41 21.84 -1.00 -12.05
C GLU A 41 21.28 -2.40 -12.35
N PHE A 42 21.02 -3.20 -11.32
CA PHE A 42 20.52 -4.57 -11.47
C PHE A 42 19.00 -4.63 -11.74
N TYR A 43 18.19 -3.89 -10.98
CA TYR A 43 16.71 -3.95 -11.05
C TYR A 43 16.08 -2.83 -11.88
N GLY A 44 16.83 -1.77 -12.20
CA GLY A 44 16.30 -0.54 -12.80
C GLY A 44 15.66 0.40 -11.78
N GLU A 45 15.18 1.54 -12.28
CA GLU A 45 14.38 2.48 -11.49
C GLU A 45 13.03 1.85 -11.12
N PRO A 46 12.59 1.91 -9.85
CA PRO A 46 11.32 1.36 -9.44
C PRO A 46 10.17 2.08 -10.14
N LEU A 47 9.34 1.31 -10.85
CA LEU A 47 8.08 1.80 -11.39
C LEU A 47 7.03 1.79 -10.28
N TRP A 48 6.73 2.97 -9.74
CA TRP A 48 5.68 3.13 -8.75
C TRP A 48 4.31 2.92 -9.39
N ARG A 49 3.52 1.99 -8.84
CA ARG A 49 2.12 1.81 -9.24
C ARG A 49 1.29 3.03 -8.84
N ASN A 50 0.18 3.25 -9.54
CA ASN A 50 -0.84 4.16 -9.05
C ASN A 50 -1.32 3.63 -7.68
N PRO A 51 -1.29 4.47 -6.62
CA PRO A 51 -1.74 4.04 -5.31
C PRO A 51 -3.24 3.73 -5.36
N LEU A 52 -3.67 2.73 -4.59
CA LEU A 52 -5.09 2.51 -4.37
C LEU A 52 -5.70 3.69 -3.61
N PRO A 53 -7.03 3.86 -3.63
CA PRO A 53 -7.70 4.74 -2.68
C PRO A 53 -7.19 4.48 -1.24
N PRO A 54 -7.08 5.49 -0.37
CA PRO A 54 -6.38 5.34 0.90
C PRO A 54 -6.88 4.19 1.80
N VAL A 55 -8.21 3.98 1.86
CA VAL A 55 -8.81 2.89 2.65
C VAL A 55 -8.53 1.53 1.99
N ASP A 56 -8.60 1.46 0.67
CA ASP A 56 -8.26 0.26 -0.10
C ASP A 56 -6.81 -0.16 0.14
N GLU A 57 -5.87 0.80 0.11
CA GLU A 57 -4.45 0.55 0.36
C GLU A 57 -4.20 0.08 1.80
N LEU A 58 -4.89 0.68 2.78
CA LEU A 58 -4.83 0.27 4.18
C LEU A 58 -5.31 -1.16 4.38
N VAL A 59 -6.46 -1.53 3.82
CA VAL A 59 -7.00 -2.89 3.93
C VAL A 59 -6.09 -3.89 3.22
N SER A 60 -5.60 -3.55 2.03
CA SER A 60 -4.63 -4.36 1.28
C SER A 60 -3.34 -4.61 2.08
N THR A 61 -2.86 -3.59 2.80
CA THR A 61 -1.68 -3.66 3.68
C THR A 61 -1.93 -4.55 4.91
N ILE A 62 -3.13 -4.52 5.50
CA ILE A 62 -3.47 -5.44 6.59
C ILE A 62 -3.50 -6.89 6.07
N LEU A 63 -4.08 -7.10 4.88
CA LEU A 63 -4.18 -8.42 4.27
C LEU A 63 -2.81 -8.99 3.89
N SER A 64 -1.83 -8.16 3.52
CA SER A 64 -0.49 -8.58 3.08
C SER A 64 0.39 -9.16 4.19
N GLN A 65 0.01 -9.04 5.46
CA GLN A 65 0.80 -9.54 6.58
C GLN A 65 0.89 -11.07 6.54
N ASN A 66 2.11 -11.62 6.56
CA ASN A 66 2.36 -13.07 6.57
C ASN A 66 1.62 -13.83 5.42
N THR A 67 1.60 -13.25 4.22
CA THR A 67 1.02 -13.89 3.03
C THR A 67 1.76 -13.48 1.76
N ASN A 68 1.30 -13.97 0.62
CA ASN A 68 1.81 -13.56 -0.69
C ASN A 68 0.81 -12.68 -1.45
N ASP A 69 1.28 -12.00 -2.49
CA ASP A 69 0.51 -11.07 -3.30
C ASP A 69 -0.76 -11.71 -3.90
N THR A 70 -0.66 -12.93 -4.43
CA THR A 70 -1.79 -13.66 -5.01
C THR A 70 -2.91 -13.88 -3.98
N ASN A 71 -2.56 -14.26 -2.76
CA ASN A 71 -3.52 -14.51 -1.68
C ASN A 71 -4.09 -13.21 -1.12
N ARG A 72 -3.27 -12.17 -0.98
CA ARG A 72 -3.71 -10.82 -0.62
C ARG A 72 -4.75 -10.32 -1.62
N ASP A 73 -4.45 -10.37 -2.92
CA ASP A 73 -5.32 -9.85 -3.97
C ASP A 73 -6.62 -10.65 -4.07
N ARG A 74 -6.55 -11.98 -3.92
CA ARG A 74 -7.76 -12.82 -3.85
C ARG A 74 -8.64 -12.47 -2.67
N ALA A 75 -8.07 -12.28 -1.47
CA ALA A 75 -8.83 -11.88 -0.29
C ALA A 75 -9.44 -10.48 -0.43
N PHE A 76 -8.67 -9.51 -0.95
CA PHE A 76 -9.15 -8.16 -1.21
C PHE A 76 -10.34 -8.17 -2.18
N ASN A 77 -10.20 -8.86 -3.31
CA ASN A 77 -11.26 -8.97 -4.31
C ASN A 77 -12.50 -9.70 -3.77
N ALA A 78 -12.33 -10.77 -3.00
CA ALA A 78 -13.45 -11.48 -2.36
C ALA A 78 -14.21 -10.57 -1.39
N LEU A 79 -13.48 -9.77 -0.61
CA LEU A 79 -14.06 -8.84 0.35
C LEU A 79 -14.81 -7.69 -0.35
N ARG A 80 -14.26 -7.11 -1.43
CA ARG A 80 -14.97 -6.08 -2.23
C ARG A 80 -16.17 -6.63 -3.01
N ALA A 81 -16.12 -7.90 -3.41
CA ALA A 81 -17.24 -8.56 -4.09
C ALA A 81 -18.39 -8.89 -3.11
N GLY A 82 -18.07 -9.35 -1.90
CA GLY A 82 -19.07 -9.63 -0.85
C GLY A 82 -19.62 -8.37 -0.19
N PHE A 83 -18.80 -7.32 -0.10
CA PHE A 83 -19.09 -6.08 0.61
C PHE A 83 -18.77 -4.87 -0.29
N PRO A 84 -19.75 -4.35 -1.04
CA PRO A 84 -19.54 -3.28 -2.01
C PRO A 84 -19.00 -1.97 -1.42
N THR A 85 -19.14 -1.74 -0.11
CA THR A 85 -18.64 -0.54 0.58
C THR A 85 -17.82 -0.89 1.81
N TRP A 86 -16.94 0.00 2.26
CA TRP A 86 -16.14 -0.25 3.47
C TRP A 86 -17.00 -0.25 4.73
N GLU A 87 -18.09 0.49 4.74
CA GLU A 87 -19.13 0.45 5.76
C GLU A 87 -19.77 -0.93 5.84
N SER A 88 -20.05 -1.57 4.69
CA SER A 88 -20.60 -2.93 4.70
C SER A 88 -19.62 -3.96 5.27
N VAL A 89 -18.31 -3.76 5.13
CA VAL A 89 -17.29 -4.60 5.79
C VAL A 89 -17.25 -4.32 7.30
N ARG A 90 -17.29 -3.04 7.69
CA ARG A 90 -17.28 -2.57 9.08
C ARG A 90 -18.46 -3.16 9.86
N ASP A 91 -19.64 -3.18 9.24
CA ASP A 91 -20.92 -3.52 9.89
C ASP A 91 -21.29 -5.00 9.73
N ALA A 92 -20.61 -5.76 8.87
CA ALA A 92 -20.80 -7.19 8.70
C ALA A 92 -20.44 -7.99 9.97
N SER A 93 -20.92 -9.24 10.05
CA SER A 93 -20.47 -10.11 11.12
C SER A 93 -18.97 -10.43 10.96
N ALA A 94 -18.25 -10.49 12.08
CA ALA A 94 -16.83 -10.82 12.05
C ALA A 94 -16.56 -12.17 11.37
N ALA A 95 -17.47 -13.14 11.53
CA ALA A 95 -17.37 -14.46 10.91
C ALA A 95 -17.40 -14.39 9.37
N GLU A 96 -18.27 -13.58 8.79
CA GLU A 96 -18.35 -13.41 7.34
C GLU A 96 -17.07 -12.75 6.79
N VAL A 97 -16.58 -11.70 7.45
CA VAL A 97 -15.34 -11.03 7.05
C VAL A 97 -14.15 -11.98 7.14
N VAL A 98 -14.06 -12.77 8.22
CA VAL A 98 -13.02 -13.80 8.41
C VAL A 98 -13.06 -14.83 7.28
N GLU A 99 -14.24 -15.31 6.90
CA GLU A 99 -14.34 -16.32 5.84
C GLU A 99 -13.91 -15.75 4.48
N CYS A 100 -14.33 -14.51 4.15
CA CYS A 100 -13.92 -13.85 2.90
C CYS A 100 -12.40 -13.74 2.74
N ILE A 101 -11.68 -13.54 3.84
CA ILE A 101 -10.22 -13.30 3.82
C ILE A 101 -9.40 -14.54 4.22
N ARG A 102 -10.04 -15.70 4.41
CA ARG A 102 -9.39 -16.92 4.93
C ARG A 102 -8.13 -17.29 4.17
N VAL A 103 -8.13 -17.08 2.85
CA VAL A 103 -6.99 -17.38 1.96
C VAL A 103 -5.74 -16.53 2.25
N ALA A 104 -5.90 -15.35 2.85
CA ALA A 104 -4.78 -14.48 3.19
C ALA A 104 -4.04 -14.92 4.48
N GLY A 105 -4.51 -15.96 5.19
CA GLY A 105 -3.91 -16.41 6.44
C GLY A 105 -4.13 -15.41 7.59
N LEU A 106 -4.05 -15.90 8.84
CA LEU A 106 -4.32 -15.11 10.06
C LEU A 106 -5.68 -14.38 10.05
N ALA A 107 -6.69 -14.97 9.38
CA ALA A 107 -7.97 -14.32 9.15
C ALA A 107 -8.70 -13.95 10.46
N ASN A 108 -8.63 -14.81 11.47
CA ASN A 108 -9.20 -14.55 12.80
C ASN A 108 -8.59 -13.32 13.49
N GLN A 109 -7.36 -12.95 13.16
CA GLN A 109 -6.72 -11.72 13.66
C GLN A 109 -7.00 -10.53 12.73
N LYS A 110 -6.88 -10.73 11.41
CA LYS A 110 -7.01 -9.67 10.40
C LYS A 110 -8.44 -9.15 10.28
N GLY A 111 -9.45 -10.02 10.30
CA GLY A 111 -10.85 -9.63 10.13
C GLY A 111 -11.31 -8.61 11.17
N PRO A 112 -11.23 -8.94 12.47
CA PRO A 112 -11.54 -8.00 13.54
C PRO A 112 -10.67 -6.73 13.49
N ARG A 113 -9.38 -6.84 13.13
CA ARG A 113 -8.49 -5.69 13.02
C ARG A 113 -8.92 -4.73 11.90
N ILE A 114 -9.33 -5.24 10.74
CA ILE A 114 -9.88 -4.45 9.65
C ILE A 114 -11.13 -3.70 10.13
N GLN A 115 -12.08 -4.40 10.75
CA GLN A 115 -13.30 -3.77 11.24
C GLN A 115 -13.04 -2.69 12.31
N GLN A 116 -12.12 -2.93 13.24
CA GLN A 116 -11.73 -1.94 14.25
C GLN A 116 -11.16 -0.66 13.62
N VAL A 117 -10.29 -0.81 12.62
CA VAL A 117 -9.68 0.34 11.93
C VAL A 117 -10.73 1.11 11.13
N LEU A 118 -11.66 0.42 10.46
CA LEU A 118 -12.76 1.07 9.74
C LEU A 118 -13.72 1.82 10.68
N ASN A 119 -14.02 1.23 11.85
CA ASN A 119 -14.78 1.90 12.90
C ASN A 119 -14.07 3.16 13.40
N GLN A 120 -12.75 3.09 13.64
CA GLN A 120 -11.96 4.24 14.06
C GLN A 120 -11.98 5.35 13.01
N ILE A 121 -11.74 5.02 11.73
CA ILE A 121 -11.78 5.99 10.63
C ILE A 121 -13.14 6.68 10.58
N THR A 122 -14.23 5.92 10.71
CA THR A 122 -15.59 6.48 10.74
C THR A 122 -15.76 7.45 11.93
N GLY A 123 -15.31 7.04 13.12
CA GLY A 123 -15.39 7.89 14.31
C GLY A 123 -14.61 9.20 14.18
N GLU A 124 -13.49 9.20 13.44
CA GLU A 124 -12.64 10.37 13.24
C GLU A 124 -13.05 11.24 12.04
N ARG A 125 -13.71 10.68 11.02
CA ARG A 125 -13.91 11.33 9.70
C ARG A 125 -15.36 11.39 9.21
N GLY A 126 -16.30 10.72 9.88
CA GLY A 126 -17.70 10.58 9.45
C GLY A 126 -17.93 9.38 8.55
#